data_AF-A8QWZ9-F1
#
_entry.id   AF-A8QWZ9-F1
#
_cell.length_a   1.000
_cell.length_b   1.000
_cell.length_c   1.000
_cell.angle_alpha   90.00
_cell.angle_beta   90.00
_cell.angle_gamma   90.00
#
_symmetry.space_group_name_H-M   'P 1'
#
loop_
_entity.id
_entity.type
_entity.pdbx_description
1 polymer ?
#
loop_
_entity_poly.entity_id
_entity_poly.type
_entity_poly.pdbx_seq_one_letter_code
_entity_poly.pdbx_strand_id
1 'polypeptide(L)' 'IVSFDSANVQWGNTTLDMPALGKDWHEKFTVVDQISGATYEWGQYNAVRIDPYVEPAHIFVVQAG' A
#
# COMPACT_ATOMS: atom_id res chain seq x y z
N ILE A 1 0.95 -5.77 1.07
CA ILE A 1 2.31 -5.56 0.51
C ILE A 1 3.30 -6.13 1.51
N VAL A 2 4.33 -6.83 1.04
CA VAL A 2 5.33 -7.45 1.91
C VAL A 2 6.69 -7.48 1.22
N SER A 3 7.76 -7.43 2.01
CA SER A 3 9.12 -7.73 1.56
C SER A 3 9.49 -9.16 1.96
N PHE A 4 10.21 -9.87 1.09
CA PHE A 4 10.81 -11.16 1.45
C PHE A 4 12.22 -11.04 2.04
N ASP A 5 12.76 -9.83 2.14
CA ASP A 5 13.96 -9.54 2.92
C ASP A 5 13.58 -9.29 4.37
N SER A 6 13.99 -10.19 5.27
CA SER A 6 13.70 -10.13 6.69
C SER A 6 14.67 -9.27 7.50
N ALA A 7 15.71 -8.73 6.88
CA ALA A 7 16.82 -8.07 7.59
C ALA A 7 16.93 -6.58 7.27
N ASN A 8 16.60 -6.16 6.05
CA ASN A 8 16.82 -4.79 5.60
C ASN A 8 15.53 -4.03 5.32
N VAL A 9 15.58 -2.72 5.53
CA VAL A 9 14.54 -1.79 5.09
C VAL A 9 14.50 -1.78 3.56
N GLN A 10 13.31 -1.95 2.99
CA GLN A 10 13.08 -1.89 1.56
C GLN A 10 12.22 -0.67 1.22
N TRP A 11 12.59 0.04 0.16
CA TRP A 11 11.83 1.17 -0.39
C TRP A 11 11.50 0.89 -1.85
N GLY A 12 10.27 1.17 -2.26
CA GLY A 12 9.86 0.97 -3.65
C GLY A 12 8.56 1.67 -3.99
N ASN A 13 8.17 1.57 -5.26
CA ASN A 13 6.87 2.00 -5.73
C ASN A 13 6.03 0.77 -6.10
N THR A 14 4.78 0.74 -5.69
CA THR A 14 3.80 -0.16 -6.29
C THR A 14 3.22 0.44 -7.56
N THR A 15 2.89 -0.40 -8.52
CA THR A 15 2.05 -0.06 -9.66
C THR A 15 0.80 -0.93 -9.61
N LEU A 16 -0.35 -0.32 -9.37
CA LEU A 16 -1.62 -1.02 -9.22
C LEU A 16 -2.34 -1.12 -10.57
N ASP A 17 -2.99 -2.26 -10.79
CA ASP A 17 -3.99 -2.44 -11.84
C ASP A 17 -5.30 -1.81 -11.34
N MET A 18 -5.57 -0.56 -11.77
CA MET A 18 -6.71 0.21 -11.28
C MET A 18 -8.06 -0.37 -11.74
N PRO A 19 -8.23 -0.81 -13.00
CA PRO A 19 -9.44 -1.51 -13.43
C PRO A 19 -9.75 -2.78 -12.63
N ALA A 20 -8.73 -3.55 -12.21
CA ALA A 20 -8.95 -4.73 -11.36
C ALA A 20 -9.50 -4.36 -9.97
N LEU A 21 -9.33 -3.11 -9.53
CA LEU A 21 -9.91 -2.54 -8.31
C LEU A 21 -11.26 -1.85 -8.55
N GLY A 22 -11.79 -1.88 -9.78
CA GLY A 22 -13.02 -1.19 -10.17
C GLY A 22 -12.88 0.33 -10.26
N LYS A 23 -11.68 0.84 -10.53
CA LYS A 23 -11.35 2.28 -10.52
C LYS A 23 -10.85 2.78 -11.87
N ASP A 24 -11.02 4.08 -12.13
CA ASP A 24 -10.33 4.73 -13.26
C ASP A 24 -8.81 4.77 -13.01
N TRP A 25 -8.02 4.74 -14.09
CA TRP A 25 -6.56 4.77 -14.01
C TRP A 25 -5.99 5.98 -13.25
N HIS A 26 -6.68 7.12 -13.28
CA HIS A 26 -6.26 8.36 -12.64
C HIS A 26 -6.99 8.60 -11.30
N GLU A 27 -7.88 7.70 -10.90
CA GLU A 27 -8.68 7.81 -9.68
C GLU A 27 -7.79 7.73 -8.44
N LYS A 28 -8.16 8.53 -7.43
CA LYS A 28 -7.60 8.45 -6.07
C LYS A 28 -8.60 7.80 -5.13
N PHE A 29 -8.11 7.04 -4.17
CA PHE A 29 -8.93 6.33 -3.21
C PHE A 29 -8.24 6.21 -1.86
N THR A 30 -9.04 6.06 -0.82
CA THR A 30 -8.52 5.94 0.54
C THR A 30 -8.32 4.47 0.91
N VAL A 31 -7.17 4.18 1.51
CA VAL A 31 -6.87 2.88 2.12
C VAL A 31 -6.54 3.06 3.60
N VAL A 32 -6.85 2.05 4.39
CA VAL A 32 -6.43 1.95 5.79
C VAL A 32 -5.54 0.74 5.94
N ASP A 33 -4.33 0.95 6.46
CA ASP A 33 -3.49 -0.15 6.89
C ASP A 33 -4.03 -0.76 8.18
N GLN A 34 -4.36 -2.04 8.14
CA GLN A 34 -4.88 -2.77 9.30
C GLN A 34 -3.81 -3.09 10.33
N ILE A 35 -2.51 -2.98 10.00
CA ILE A 35 -1.42 -3.23 10.94
C ILE A 35 -1.17 -1.99 11.80
N SER A 36 -0.97 -0.83 11.18
CA SER A 36 -0.68 0.43 11.88
C SER A 36 -1.91 1.28 12.19
N GLY A 37 -3.04 1.04 11.52
CA GLY A 37 -4.24 1.88 11.60
C GLY A 37 -4.13 3.18 10.79
N ALA A 38 -3.03 3.38 10.07
CA ALA A 38 -2.79 4.59 9.29
C ALA A 38 -3.67 4.64 8.04
N THR A 39 -4.08 5.85 7.67
CA THR A 39 -4.93 6.12 6.49
C THR A 39 -4.12 6.86 5.44
N TYR A 40 -4.24 6.43 4.18
CA TYR A 40 -3.53 7.01 3.05
C TYR A 40 -4.44 7.25 1.86
N GLU A 41 -4.13 8.27 1.07
CA GLU A 41 -4.71 8.46 -0.27
C GLU A 41 -3.77 7.82 -1.31
N TRP A 42 -4.30 6.85 -2.06
CA TRP A 42 -3.58 6.06 -3.03
C TRP A 42 -4.11 6.30 -4.45
N GLY A 43 -3.27 5.99 -5.44
CA GLY A 43 -3.67 5.87 -6.85
C GLY A 43 -2.88 4.74 -7.53
N GLN A 44 -2.63 4.86 -8.83
CA GLN A 44 -1.88 3.85 -9.58
C GLN A 44 -0.45 3.63 -9.06
N TYR A 45 0.27 4.70 -8.71
CA TYR A 45 1.65 4.63 -8.24
C TYR A 45 1.76 5.13 -6.80
N ASN A 46 2.30 4.30 -5.90
CA ASN A 46 2.41 4.62 -4.48
C ASN A 46 3.79 4.21 -3.96
N ALA A 47 4.47 5.13 -3.28
CA ALA A 47 5.72 4.82 -2.61
C ALA A 47 5.45 4.10 -1.29
N VAL A 48 6.21 3.05 -1.01
CA VAL A 48 6.09 2.24 0.20
C VAL A 48 7.46 2.01 0.81
N ARG A 49 7.47 1.94 2.15
CA ARG A 49 8.63 1.60 2.96
C ARG A 49 8.28 0.42 3.83
N ILE A 50 9.00 -0.68 3.70
CA ILE A 50 8.86 -1.86 4.56
C ILE A 50 10.08 -1.92 5.47
N ASP A 51 9.84 -1.95 6.78
CA ASP A 51 10.87 -2.07 7.79
C ASP A 51 10.62 -3.35 8.59
N PRO A 52 11.49 -4.37 8.47
CA PRO A 52 11.25 -5.68 9.07
C PRO A 52 11.15 -5.64 10.60
N TYR A 53 11.61 -4.57 11.26
CA TYR A 53 11.58 -4.42 12.71
C TYR A 53 10.49 -3.48 13.23
N VAL A 54 9.79 -2.76 12.35
CA VAL A 54 8.76 -1.77 12.73
C VAL A 54 7.42 -2.09 12.08
N GLU A 55 7.41 -2.28 10.76
CA GLU A 55 6.22 -2.55 9.96
C GLU A 55 6.61 -3.50 8.83
N PRO A 56 6.62 -4.83 9.10
CA PRO A 56 7.20 -5.83 8.19
C PRO A 56 6.33 -6.09 6.95
N ALA A 57 5.09 -5.64 6.99
CA ALA A 57 4.13 -5.71 5.90
C ALA A 57 3.09 -4.60 6.07
N HIS A 58 2.37 -4.31 4.99
CA HIS A 58 1.15 -3.51 5.04
C HIS A 58 -0.04 -4.35 4.57
N ILE A 59 -1.16 -4.28 5.30
CA ILE A 59 -2.42 -4.91 4.90
C ILE A 59 -3.46 -3.81 4.70
N PHE A 60 -3.65 -3.42 3.45
CA PHE A 60 -4.56 -2.33 3.11
C PHE A 60 -5.98 -2.83 2.87
N VAL A 61 -6.94 -2.14 3.50
CA VAL A 61 -8.36 -2.23 3.15
C VAL A 61 -8.74 -0.94 2.44
N VAL A 62 -9.36 -1.07 1.25
CA VAL A 62 -9.94 0.06 0.53
C VAL A 62 -11.19 0.52 1.26
N GLN A 63 -11.28 1.81 1.56
CA GLN A 63 -12.49 2.37 2.14
C GLN A 63 -13.58 2.47 1.08
N ALA A 64 -14.80 2.09 1.44
CA ALA A 64 -15.98 2.41 0.64
C ALA A 64 -16.20 3.93 0.70
N GLY A 65 -16.33 4.56 -0.46
CA GLY A 65 -16.77 5.95 -0.60
C GLY A 65 -18.27 6.09 -0.47
#